data_AF-A0A9E3VTQ9-F1
#
_entry.id   AF-A0A9E3VTQ9-F1
#
_cell.length_a   1.000
_cell.length_b   1.000
_cell.length_c   1.000
_cell.angle_alpha   90.00
_cell.angle_beta   90.00
_cell.angle_gamma   90.00
#
_symmetry.space_group_name_H-M   'P 1'
#
loop_
_entity.id
_entity.type
_entity.pdbx_description
1 polymer ?
#
loop_
_entity_poly.entity_id
_entity_poly.type
_entity_poly.pdbx_seq_one_letter_code
_entity_poly.pdbx_strand_id
1 'polypeptide(L)'
;PYRDTTDLSPSRLIKVRDSLLQKYIPGPVDKSFMSTDKEFILPLSVATNQYVTDYAMETRGLWNVVGDYMAGPFLSYTVVDERYGRLITLEGYVYAPNKPKRDYMRQLEAILYTLEIPEEITK
;
A
#
# COMPACT_ATOMS: atom_id res chain seq x y z
N PRO A 1 -15.55 4.53 4.46
CA PRO A 1 -16.32 3.53 5.23
C PRO A 1 -16.34 2.19 4.48
N TYR A 2 -16.10 1.09 5.19
CA TYR A 2 -16.22 -0.27 4.65
C TYR A 2 -17.71 -0.63 4.52
N ARG A 3 -18.11 -1.16 3.37
CA ARG A 3 -19.48 -1.59 3.08
C ARG A 3 -19.55 -3.10 2.88
N ASP A 4 -18.67 -3.62 2.04
CA ASP A 4 -18.59 -5.04 1.71
C ASP A 4 -17.23 -5.37 1.08
N THR A 5 -17.00 -6.66 0.77
CA THR A 5 -15.73 -7.17 0.24
C THR A 5 -15.33 -6.57 -1.12
N THR A 6 -16.25 -5.95 -1.87
CA THR A 6 -15.89 -5.24 -3.11
C THR A 6 -15.03 -4.00 -2.84
N ASP A 7 -15.09 -3.46 -1.61
CA ASP A 7 -14.22 -2.37 -1.17
C ASP A 7 -12.73 -2.79 -1.13
N LEU A 8 -12.43 -4.09 -1.12
CA LEU A 8 -11.08 -4.68 -1.14
C LEU A 8 -10.68 -5.17 -2.53
N SER A 9 -11.47 -4.88 -3.58
CA SER A 9 -11.11 -5.25 -4.95
C SER A 9 -9.77 -4.62 -5.36
N PRO A 10 -8.89 -5.36 -6.07
CA PRO A 10 -7.56 -4.86 -6.43
C PRO A 10 -7.59 -3.51 -7.16
N SER A 11 -8.52 -3.34 -8.10
CA SER A 11 -8.70 -2.10 -8.86
C SER A 11 -9.07 -0.91 -7.98
N ARG A 12 -9.89 -1.13 -6.94
CA ARG A 12 -10.28 -0.09 -6.00
C ARG A 12 -9.14 0.27 -5.05
N LEU A 13 -8.41 -0.72 -4.54
CA LEU A 13 -7.25 -0.47 -3.68
C LEU A 13 -6.20 0.39 -4.39
N ILE A 14 -5.88 0.06 -5.65
CA ILE A 14 -4.98 0.86 -6.47
C ILE A 14 -5.54 2.27 -6.74
N LYS A 15 -6.85 2.40 -7.00
CA LYS A 15 -7.48 3.72 -7.21
C LYS A 15 -7.40 4.60 -5.96
N VAL A 16 -7.64 4.05 -4.77
CA VAL A 16 -7.53 4.80 -3.51
C VAL A 16 -6.07 5.16 -3.24
N ARG A 17 -5.15 4.21 -3.41
CA ARG A 17 -3.70 4.43 -3.30
C ARG A 17 -3.26 5.61 -4.18
N ASP A 18 -3.50 5.54 -5.49
CA ASP A 18 -3.09 6.59 -6.44
C ASP A 18 -3.70 7.96 -6.08
N SER A 19 -4.96 8.00 -5.64
CA SER A 19 -5.59 9.25 -5.21
C SER A 19 -4.94 9.88 -3.98
N LEU A 20 -4.45 9.07 -3.04
CA LEU A 20 -3.75 9.55 -1.84
C LEU A 20 -2.32 9.97 -2.19
N LEU A 21 -1.62 9.18 -3.00
CA LEU A 21 -0.24 9.49 -3.41
C LEU A 21 -0.16 10.77 -4.23
N GLN A 22 -1.07 10.97 -5.19
CA GLN A 22 -1.14 12.21 -5.95
C GLN A 22 -1.33 13.44 -5.05
N LYS A 23 -2.10 13.30 -3.98
CA LYS A 23 -2.42 14.41 -3.06
C LYS A 23 -1.30 14.69 -2.06
N TYR A 24 -0.60 13.66 -1.59
CA TYR A 24 0.28 13.77 -0.41
C TYR A 24 1.75 13.46 -0.68
N ILE A 25 2.11 12.87 -1.83
CA ILE A 25 3.49 12.52 -2.17
C ILE A 25 3.88 13.24 -3.49
N PRO A 26 4.32 14.51 -3.41
CA PRO A 26 4.82 15.23 -4.58
C PRO A 26 6.13 14.60 -5.07
N GLY A 27 6.35 14.67 -6.38
CA GLY A 27 7.63 14.33 -6.99
C GLY A 27 8.62 15.49 -6.96
N PRO A 28 9.83 15.29 -7.52
CA PRO A 28 10.93 16.24 -7.42
C PRO A 28 10.82 17.40 -8.42
N VAL A 29 9.98 17.27 -9.44
CA VAL A 29 9.73 18.31 -10.46
C VAL A 29 8.32 18.88 -10.33
N ASP A 30 8.10 20.10 -10.81
CA ASP A 30 6.80 20.77 -10.71
C ASP A 30 5.69 19.90 -11.33
N LYS A 31 4.57 19.78 -10.60
CA LYS A 31 3.39 18.96 -10.95
C LYS A 31 3.63 17.44 -11.08
N SER A 32 4.81 16.94 -10.71
CA SER A 32 5.04 15.50 -10.60
C SER A 32 4.54 14.94 -9.26
N PHE A 33 4.15 13.67 -9.25
CA PHE A 33 3.63 13.00 -8.07
C PHE A 33 3.79 11.48 -8.18
N MET A 34 3.78 10.79 -7.04
CA MET A 34 3.87 9.33 -7.01
C MET A 34 2.56 8.66 -7.45
N SER A 35 2.67 7.56 -8.18
CA SER A 35 1.58 6.70 -8.65
C SER A 35 2.02 5.22 -8.59
N THR A 36 1.11 4.32 -8.96
CA THR A 36 1.40 2.91 -9.23
C THR A 36 1.76 2.67 -10.70
N ASP A 37 2.77 1.84 -10.98
CA ASP A 37 3.02 1.30 -12.31
C ASP A 37 1.87 0.37 -12.71
N LYS A 38 1.25 0.66 -13.85
CA LYS A 38 0.11 -0.09 -14.40
C LYS A 38 0.34 -0.47 -15.87
N GLU A 39 1.56 -0.26 -16.37
CA GLU A 39 1.91 -0.47 -17.77
C GLU A 39 2.88 -1.62 -17.92
N PHE A 40 3.95 -1.65 -17.12
CA PHE A 40 5.01 -2.65 -17.26
C PHE A 40 4.92 -3.74 -16.21
N ILE A 41 4.74 -3.35 -14.94
CA ILE A 41 4.62 -4.28 -13.82
C ILE A 41 3.31 -4.01 -13.10
N LEU A 42 2.30 -4.84 -13.42
CA LEU A 42 1.00 -4.74 -12.78
C LEU A 42 1.10 -5.11 -11.29
N PRO A 43 0.46 -4.34 -10.40
CA PRO A 43 0.41 -4.67 -8.98
C PRO A 43 -0.36 -5.98 -8.77
N LEU A 44 0.20 -6.86 -7.96
CA LEU A 44 -0.42 -8.12 -7.56
C LEU A 44 -1.07 -7.94 -6.19
N SER A 45 -2.36 -8.27 -6.10
CA SER A 45 -3.09 -8.29 -4.83
C SER A 45 -3.49 -9.72 -4.48
N VAL A 46 -3.16 -10.16 -3.28
CA VAL A 46 -3.40 -11.51 -2.77
C VAL A 46 -4.12 -11.41 -1.42
N ALA A 47 -5.25 -12.10 -1.30
CA ALA A 47 -5.93 -12.23 -0.02
C ALA A 47 -5.10 -13.13 0.91
N THR A 48 -4.92 -12.71 2.16
CA THR A 48 -4.23 -13.47 3.20
C THR A 48 -5.08 -13.52 4.47
N ASN A 49 -5.03 -14.67 5.13
CA ASN A 49 -5.62 -14.92 6.45
C ASN A 49 -4.54 -15.05 7.54
N GLN A 50 -3.28 -14.76 7.21
CA GLN A 50 -2.13 -14.84 8.12
C GLN A 50 -1.62 -13.43 8.44
N TYR A 51 -2.50 -12.60 9.01
CA TYR A 51 -2.18 -11.22 9.38
C TYR A 51 -2.97 -10.81 10.64
N VAL A 52 -3.07 -9.53 10.95
CA VAL A 52 -3.75 -9.02 12.16
C VAL A 52 -5.25 -9.34 12.21
N THR A 53 -5.88 -9.63 11.06
CA THR A 53 -7.29 -10.01 10.92
C THR A 53 -7.40 -11.23 10.02
N ASP A 54 -8.49 -11.98 10.13
CA ASP A 54 -8.77 -13.17 9.29
C ASP A 54 -8.95 -12.84 7.80
N TYR A 55 -9.09 -11.56 7.47
CA TYR A 55 -9.17 -11.06 6.11
C TYR A 55 -8.31 -9.81 5.92
N ALA A 56 -7.24 -9.97 5.15
CA ALA A 56 -6.38 -8.89 4.69
C ALA A 56 -6.08 -9.03 3.19
N MET A 57 -5.85 -7.91 2.51
CA MET A 57 -5.33 -7.88 1.15
C MET A 57 -3.89 -7.39 1.17
N GLU A 58 -2.97 -8.25 0.76
CA GLU A 58 -1.58 -7.86 0.48
C GLU A 58 -1.48 -7.40 -0.98
N THR A 59 -0.97 -6.19 -1.21
CA THR A 59 -0.69 -5.67 -2.54
C THR A 59 0.81 -5.38 -2.68
N ARG A 60 1.47 -6.03 -3.64
CA ARG A 60 2.85 -5.73 -4.05
C ARG A 60 2.87 -5.17 -5.46
N GLY A 61 3.79 -4.26 -5.73
CA GLY A 61 3.97 -3.72 -7.08
C GLY A 61 5.10 -2.71 -7.15
N LEU A 62 5.14 -1.96 -8.25
CA LEU A 62 6.04 -0.83 -8.39
C LEU A 62 5.28 0.49 -8.24
N TRP A 63 5.86 1.42 -7.51
CA TRP A 63 5.51 2.83 -7.58
C TRP A 63 6.37 3.48 -8.66
N ASN A 64 5.81 4.50 -9.31
CA ASN A 64 6.50 5.37 -10.25
C ASN A 64 6.14 6.84 -9.95
N VAL A 65 6.87 7.79 -10.54
CA VAL A 65 6.51 9.21 -10.50
C VAL A 65 5.96 9.62 -11.86
N VAL A 66 4.76 10.18 -11.88
CA VAL A 66 4.19 10.78 -13.09
C VAL A 66 4.98 12.05 -13.40
N GLY A 67 5.54 12.14 -14.61
CA GLY A 67 6.37 13.27 -15.04
C GLY A 67 7.86 13.12 -14.70
N ASP A 68 8.30 11.96 -14.22
CA ASP A 68 9.70 11.63 -13.98
C ASP A 68 9.96 10.12 -14.21
N TYR A 69 11.21 9.67 -14.18
CA TYR A 69 11.62 8.27 -14.41
C TYR A 69 11.94 7.53 -13.10
N MET A 70 11.56 8.10 -11.95
CA MET A 70 11.76 7.45 -10.66
C MET A 70 10.73 6.34 -10.43
N ALA A 71 11.22 5.18 -9.97
CA ALA A 71 10.39 4.05 -9.61
C ALA A 71 11.04 3.18 -8.53
N GLY A 72 10.23 2.33 -7.89
CA GLY A 72 10.70 1.37 -6.89
C GLY A 72 9.57 0.45 -6.42
N PRO A 73 9.88 -0.55 -5.59
CA PRO A 73 8.88 -1.47 -5.08
C PRO A 73 8.11 -0.87 -3.91
N PHE A 74 6.85 -1.28 -3.78
CA PHE A 74 6.02 -1.04 -2.60
C PHE A 74 5.36 -2.34 -2.12
N LEU A 75 4.95 -2.33 -0.85
CA LEU A 75 4.15 -3.35 -0.20
C LEU A 75 3.06 -2.64 0.61
N SER A 76 1.83 -3.12 0.46
CA SER A 76 0.65 -2.57 1.12
C SER A 76 -0.19 -3.70 1.71
N TYR A 77 -0.68 -3.52 2.93
CA TYR A 77 -1.68 -4.39 3.57
C TYR A 77 -2.93 -3.58 3.83
N THR A 78 -4.08 -4.04 3.35
CA THR A 78 -5.38 -3.47 3.71
C THR A 78 -6.20 -4.48 4.49
N VAL A 79 -6.63 -4.10 5.69
CA VAL A 79 -7.39 -4.94 6.63
C VAL A 79 -8.75 -4.33 6.92
N VAL A 80 -9.71 -5.21 7.22
CA VAL A 80 -11.05 -4.82 7.64
C VAL A 80 -11.08 -4.73 9.16
N ASP A 81 -11.36 -3.55 9.68
CA ASP A 81 -11.70 -3.35 11.08
C ASP A 81 -13.24 -3.33 11.20
N GLU A 82 -13.80 -4.52 11.41
CA GLU A 82 -15.25 -4.74 11.46
C GLU A 82 -15.92 -3.98 12.63
N ARG A 83 -15.22 -3.85 13.76
CA ARG A 83 -15.71 -3.16 14.96
C ARG A 83 -16.11 -1.72 14.68
N TYR A 84 -15.35 -1.05 13.80
CA TYR A 84 -15.59 0.35 13.44
C TYR A 84 -16.03 0.55 11.98
N GLY A 85 -16.26 -0.53 11.23
CA GLY A 85 -16.69 -0.46 9.83
C GLY A 85 -15.72 0.32 8.94
N ARG A 86 -14.41 0.16 9.15
CA ARG A 86 -13.36 0.89 8.42
C ARG A 86 -12.33 -0.05 7.79
N LEU A 87 -11.66 0.45 6.76
CA LEU A 87 -10.48 -0.17 6.22
C LEU A 87 -9.26 0.53 6.77
N ILE A 88 -8.26 -0.24 7.19
CA ILE A 88 -6.95 0.26 7.60
C ILE A 88 -5.96 -0.22 6.55
N THR A 89 -5.26 0.71 5.93
CA THR A 89 -4.21 0.41 4.95
C THR A 89 -2.87 0.85 5.52
N LEU A 90 -1.92 -0.07 5.59
CA LEU A 90 -0.51 0.23 5.85
C LEU A 90 0.25 0.04 4.55
N GLU A 91 1.06 1.02 4.20
CA GLU A 91 1.88 0.96 2.99
C GLU A 91 3.30 1.42 3.31
N GLY A 92 4.26 0.73 2.72
CA GLY A 92 5.61 1.24 2.60
C GLY A 92 6.15 1.04 1.20
N TYR A 93 7.14 1.87 0.88
CA TYR A 93 7.83 1.84 -0.40
C TYR A 93 9.32 2.06 -0.21
N VAL A 94 10.13 1.52 -1.12
CA VAL A 94 11.58 1.65 -1.07
C VAL A 94 12.05 2.65 -2.13
N TYR A 95 12.57 3.79 -1.68
CA TYR A 95 13.36 4.71 -2.49
C TYR A 95 14.85 4.48 -2.24
N ALA A 96 15.51 3.73 -3.12
CA ALA A 96 16.92 3.39 -2.99
C ALA A 96 17.60 3.26 -4.36
N PRO A 97 17.78 4.35 -5.12
CA PRO A 97 18.35 4.31 -6.46
C PRO A 97 19.72 3.63 -6.47
N ASN A 98 19.99 2.83 -7.50
CA ASN A 98 21.24 2.06 -7.68
C ASN A 98 21.63 1.09 -6.55
N LYS A 99 20.72 0.79 -5.61
CA LYS A 99 20.92 -0.19 -4.55
C LYS A 99 20.01 -1.42 -4.71
N PRO A 100 20.47 -2.62 -4.28
CA PRO A 100 19.60 -3.78 -4.13
C PRO A 100 18.46 -3.47 -3.15
N LYS A 101 17.23 -3.83 -3.53
CA LYS A 101 16.02 -3.49 -2.76
C LYS A 101 15.42 -4.66 -1.96
N ARG A 102 15.88 -5.89 -2.22
CA ARG A 102 15.33 -7.11 -1.61
C ARG A 102 15.35 -7.04 -0.08
N ASP A 103 16.48 -6.67 0.50
CA ASP A 103 16.63 -6.69 1.95
C ASP A 103 15.86 -5.53 2.61
N TYR A 104 15.75 -4.36 1.95
CA TYR A 104 14.84 -3.29 2.37
C TYR A 104 13.38 -3.72 2.33
N MET A 105 12.96 -4.44 1.29
CA MET A 105 11.59 -4.96 1.21
C MET A 105 11.30 -5.97 2.32
N ARG A 106 12.26 -6.84 2.69
CA ARG A 106 12.10 -7.77 3.82
C ARG A 106 11.97 -7.04 5.16
N GLN A 107 12.78 -6.00 5.38
CA GLN A 107 12.68 -5.18 6.59
C GLN A 107 11.35 -4.43 6.64
N LEU A 108 10.94 -3.86 5.50
CA LEU A 108 9.66 -3.18 5.39
C LEU A 108 8.50 -4.12 5.70
N GLU A 109 8.49 -5.31 5.10
CA GLU A 109 7.52 -6.35 5.39
C GLU A 109 7.48 -6.68 6.87
N ALA A 110 8.64 -6.91 7.51
CA ALA A 110 8.71 -7.16 8.95
C ALA A 110 8.09 -6.02 9.78
N ILE A 111 8.32 -4.76 9.41
CA ILE A 111 7.72 -3.58 10.08
C ILE A 111 6.20 -3.58 9.88
N LEU A 112 5.72 -3.79 8.66
CA LEU A 112 4.28 -3.81 8.38
C LEU A 112 3.59 -4.97 9.12
N TYR A 113 4.28 -6.10 9.32
CA TYR A 113 3.77 -7.23 10.10
C TYR A 113 3.65 -6.99 11.61
N THR A 114 4.14 -5.87 12.14
CA THR A 114 3.95 -5.52 13.56
C THR A 114 2.68 -4.72 13.81
N LEU A 115 1.76 -4.61 12.85
CA LEU A 115 0.48 -3.94 13.09
C LEU A 115 -0.30 -4.67 14.19
N GLU A 116 -0.71 -3.90 15.21
CA GLU A 116 -1.69 -4.31 16.21
C GLU A 116 -2.89 -3.36 16.14
N ILE A 117 -4.10 -3.93 16.09
CA ILE A 117 -5.35 -3.15 16.18
C ILE A 117 -5.90 -3.36 17.59
N PRO A 118 -5.81 -2.35 18.48
CA PRO A 118 -6.31 -2.50 19.84
C PRO A 118 -7.84 -2.63 19.83
N GLU A 119 -8.33 -3.46 20.75
CA GLU A 119 -9.75 -3.62 20.97
C GLU A 119 -10.42 -2.32 21.45
N GLU A 120 -9.77 -1.60 22.38
CA GLU A 120 -10.26 -0.33 22.88
C GLU A 120 -9.35 0.81 22.42
N ILE A 121 -9.94 1.87 21.88
CA ILE A 121 -9.21 3.12 21.66
C ILE A 121 -9.08 3.76 23.05
N THR A 122 -7.95 3.54 23.71
CA THR A 122 -7.61 4.26 24.94
C THR A 122 -7.59 5.75 24.62
N LYS A 123 -8.53 6.49 25.21
CA LYS A 123 -8.59 7.96 25.11
C LYS A 123 -7.56 8.61 26.01
#